data_AF-A0A0X3QBW1-F1
#
_entry.id   AF-A0A0X3QBW1-F1
#
_cell.length_a   1.000
_cell.length_b   1.000
_cell.length_c   1.000
_cell.angle_alpha   90.00
_cell.angle_beta   90.00
_cell.angle_gamma   90.00
#
_symmetry.space_group_name_H-M   'P 1'
#
loop_
_entity.id
_entity.type
_entity.pdbx_description
1 polymer ?
#
loop_
_entity_poly.entity_id
_entity_poly.type
_entity_poly.pdbx_seq_one_letter_code
_entity_poly.pdbx_strand_id
1 'polypeptide(L)'
;MEIGTGSGGSVLSCDGLREPPTFYVNVVYFLAGLTTLGLSLSGWLVANCGLPHPSLSHAMISIWGAILPVCAFFFNHKEATRVQWTPPLRESFSYPFFVVQQTALLWLLKDSSRTRPLRLLKCLLFILLLLAVQLPWQFSQFALLTQLASLLGAYAIGLLSRAPLSTPLLRLFSAFVTRLEDLVFCQLVALLLSFCAQFGNRLLLLSLYFPLLIGSLAGIMWHRRRLDSAIRTHSPLWSRSRFGESLLDVLYFLVAVFFFSVTHSLSSSLS
;
A
#
# COMPACT_ATOMS: atom_id res chain seq x y z
N MET A 1 -35.27 -13.74 17.74
CA MET A 1 -35.23 -15.22 17.74
C MET A 1 -34.48 -15.64 18.98
N GLU A 2 -35.21 -16.07 20.01
CA GLU A 2 -34.63 -16.52 21.28
C GLU A 2 -33.85 -17.81 21.05
N ILE A 3 -32.59 -17.86 21.44
CA ILE A 3 -31.86 -19.12 21.57
C ILE A 3 -32.07 -19.58 23.01
N GLY A 4 -33.23 -20.15 23.27
CA GLY A 4 -33.50 -20.90 24.49
C GLY A 4 -32.74 -22.22 24.42
N THR A 5 -31.83 -22.43 25.36
CA THR A 5 -31.50 -23.80 25.75
C THR A 5 -32.80 -24.41 26.30
N GLY A 6 -33.13 -25.65 25.94
CA GLY A 6 -34.44 -26.28 26.17
C GLY A 6 -34.87 -26.50 27.63
N SER A 7 -34.40 -25.71 28.59
CA SER A 7 -34.95 -25.57 29.93
C SER A 7 -35.25 -24.09 30.17
N GLY A 8 -36.52 -23.74 30.39
CA GLY A 8 -37.06 -22.37 30.41
C GLY A 8 -36.55 -21.45 31.53
N GLY A 9 -35.25 -21.21 31.60
CA GLY A 9 -34.64 -20.12 32.33
C GLY A 9 -34.12 -19.09 31.34
N SER A 10 -34.67 -17.88 31.36
CA SER A 10 -34.08 -16.73 30.68
C SER A 10 -32.73 -16.43 31.33
N VAL A 11 -31.64 -16.90 30.73
CA VAL A 11 -30.30 -16.51 31.14
C VAL A 11 -30.12 -15.04 30.75
N LEU A 12 -30.09 -14.15 31.73
CA LEU A 12 -29.76 -12.74 31.53
C LEU A 12 -28.28 -12.64 31.14
N SER A 13 -27.99 -12.73 29.84
CA SER A 13 -26.64 -12.49 29.35
C SER A 13 -26.37 -10.99 29.35
N CYS A 14 -25.28 -10.57 30.00
CA CYS A 14 -24.77 -9.20 29.90
C CYS A 14 -24.19 -8.89 28.50
N ASP A 15 -24.14 -9.87 27.58
CA ASP A 15 -23.61 -9.71 26.22
C ASP A 15 -24.59 -9.00 25.25
N GLY A 16 -25.76 -8.58 25.73
CA GLY A 16 -26.77 -7.94 24.88
C GLY A 16 -27.37 -8.88 23.83
N LEU A 17 -28.05 -8.30 22.83
CA LEU A 17 -28.53 -9.06 21.67
C LEU A 17 -27.32 -9.61 20.92
N ARG A 18 -27.06 -10.91 21.06
CA ARG A 18 -25.96 -11.59 20.37
C ARG A 18 -26.19 -11.50 18.86
N GLU A 19 -25.28 -10.83 18.17
CA GLU A 19 -25.32 -10.73 16.71
C GLU A 19 -25.22 -12.14 16.09
N PRO A 20 -26.11 -12.52 15.17
CA PRO A 20 -26.07 -13.84 14.57
C PRO A 20 -24.74 -14.03 13.80
N PRO A 21 -24.04 -15.17 13.98
CA PRO A 21 -22.78 -15.45 13.29
C PRO A 21 -22.88 -15.36 11.75
N THR A 22 -24.07 -15.55 11.19
CA THR A 22 -24.35 -15.45 9.75
C THR A 22 -24.12 -14.05 9.19
N PHE A 23 -24.27 -13.00 10.00
CA PHE A 23 -24.01 -11.62 9.59
C PHE A 23 -22.56 -11.45 9.13
N TYR A 24 -21.60 -11.91 9.93
CA TYR A 24 -20.17 -11.81 9.61
C TYR A 24 -19.77 -12.73 8.47
N VAL A 25 -20.30 -13.96 8.43
CA VAL A 25 -19.95 -14.95 7.41
C VAL A 25 -20.35 -14.49 6.00
N ASN A 26 -21.55 -13.92 5.85
CA ASN A 26 -22.03 -13.45 4.54
C ASN A 26 -21.16 -12.31 3.99
N VAL A 27 -20.81 -11.34 4.83
CA VAL A 27 -19.95 -10.21 4.44
C VAL A 27 -18.55 -10.70 4.08
N VAL A 28 -17.96 -11.57 4.90
CA VAL A 28 -16.62 -12.11 4.66
C VAL A 28 -16.57 -12.97 3.40
N TYR A 29 -17.63 -13.73 3.10
CA TYR A 29 -17.71 -14.50 1.86
C TYR A 29 -17.78 -13.60 0.62
N PHE A 30 -18.57 -12.52 0.68
CA PHE A 30 -18.58 -11.51 -0.38
C PHE A 30 -17.20 -10.87 -0.57
N LEU A 31 -16.54 -10.48 0.53
CA LEU A 31 -15.20 -9.91 0.50
C LEU A 31 -14.14 -10.90 0.01
N ALA A 32 -14.31 -12.21 0.20
CA ALA A 32 -13.39 -13.20 -0.36
C ALA A 32 -13.37 -13.18 -1.91
N GLY A 33 -14.50 -12.88 -2.55
CA GLY A 33 -14.56 -12.64 -3.99
C GLY A 33 -13.78 -11.38 -4.41
N LEU A 34 -13.68 -10.38 -3.53
CA LEU A 34 -12.90 -9.18 -3.78
C LEU A 34 -11.39 -9.47 -3.78
N THR A 35 -10.90 -10.38 -2.94
CA THR A 35 -9.49 -10.76 -2.96
C THR A 35 -9.12 -11.57 -4.21
N THR A 36 -9.98 -12.48 -4.70
CA THR A 36 -9.70 -13.18 -5.97
C THR A 36 -9.71 -12.22 -7.17
N LEU A 37 -10.64 -11.24 -7.17
CA LEU A 37 -10.66 -10.16 -8.15
C LEU A 37 -9.38 -9.31 -8.08
N GLY A 38 -8.99 -8.86 -6.89
CA GLY A 38 -7.76 -8.06 -6.71
C GLY A 38 -6.49 -8.79 -7.15
N LEU A 39 -6.37 -10.09 -6.80
CA LEU A 39 -5.25 -10.93 -7.23
C LEU A 39 -5.21 -11.06 -8.75
N SER A 40 -6.33 -11.41 -9.39
CA SER A 40 -6.38 -11.54 -10.85
C SER A 40 -6.06 -10.23 -11.59
N LEU A 41 -6.60 -9.11 -11.13
CA LEU A 41 -6.32 -7.80 -11.72
C LEU A 41 -4.87 -7.37 -11.51
N SER A 42 -4.31 -7.58 -10.32
CA SER A 42 -2.90 -7.26 -10.05
C SER A 42 -1.94 -8.07 -10.92
N GLY A 43 -2.19 -9.38 -11.06
CA GLY A 43 -1.37 -10.26 -11.89
C GLY A 43 -1.50 -9.94 -13.38
N TRP A 44 -2.72 -9.65 -13.84
CA TRP A 44 -2.95 -9.14 -15.19
C TRP A 44 -2.20 -7.82 -15.45
N LEU A 45 -2.23 -6.87 -14.51
CA LEU A 45 -1.53 -5.59 -14.64
C LEU A 45 -0.01 -5.78 -14.78
N VAL A 46 0.58 -6.64 -13.94
CA VAL A 46 2.01 -6.97 -13.97
C VAL A 46 2.39 -7.65 -15.28
N ALA A 47 1.59 -8.63 -15.73
CA ALA A 47 1.83 -9.33 -16.99
C ALA A 47 1.75 -8.41 -18.21
N ASN A 48 1.05 -7.28 -18.11
CA ASN A 48 0.92 -6.26 -19.14
C ASN A 48 1.90 -5.08 -18.98
N CYS A 49 2.92 -5.18 -18.13
CA CYS A 49 3.93 -4.13 -17.98
C CYS A 49 5.02 -4.25 -19.06
N GLY A 50 5.12 -3.25 -19.94
CA GLY A 50 6.26 -3.10 -20.86
C GLY A 50 6.18 -3.84 -22.20
N LEU A 51 5.01 -4.37 -22.59
CA LEU A 51 4.86 -5.11 -23.85
C LEU A 51 4.31 -4.19 -24.97
N PRO A 52 5.03 -3.99 -26.09
CA PRO A 52 4.70 -2.93 -27.05
C PRO A 52 3.66 -3.30 -28.11
N HIS A 53 3.41 -4.59 -28.38
CA HIS A 53 2.55 -5.03 -29.48
C HIS A 53 1.64 -6.19 -29.07
N PRO A 54 0.37 -6.24 -29.52
CA PRO A 54 -0.49 -7.38 -29.29
C PRO A 54 -0.10 -8.55 -30.21
N SER A 55 0.21 -9.70 -29.61
CA SER A 55 0.47 -10.97 -30.29
C SER A 55 -0.27 -12.09 -29.55
N LEU A 56 -0.40 -13.25 -30.18
CA LEU A 56 -1.04 -14.41 -29.55
C LEU A 56 -0.30 -14.84 -28.28
N SER A 57 1.03 -14.75 -28.23
CA SER A 57 1.81 -15.03 -27.03
C SER A 57 1.57 -13.99 -25.92
N HIS A 58 1.33 -12.72 -26.26
CA HIS A 58 1.00 -11.68 -25.27
C HIS A 58 -0.38 -11.87 -24.63
N ALA A 59 -1.36 -12.34 -25.41
CA ALA A 59 -2.67 -12.71 -24.87
C ALA A 59 -2.53 -13.86 -23.86
N MET A 60 -1.73 -14.88 -24.17
CA MET A 60 -1.47 -15.99 -23.25
C MET A 60 -0.76 -15.53 -21.96
N ILE A 61 0.25 -14.67 -22.06
CA ILE A 61 0.95 -14.11 -20.88
C ILE A 61 -0.03 -13.33 -19.99
N SER A 62 -0.91 -12.54 -20.58
CA SER A 62 -1.91 -11.76 -19.84
C SER A 62 -2.93 -12.65 -19.11
N ILE A 63 -3.42 -13.69 -19.78
CA ILE A 63 -4.36 -14.66 -19.22
C ILE A 63 -3.71 -15.41 -18.06
N TRP A 64 -2.50 -15.94 -18.26
CA TRP A 64 -1.76 -16.63 -17.21
C TRP A 64 -1.38 -15.70 -16.06
N GLY A 65 -1.04 -14.45 -16.35
CA GLY A 65 -0.82 -13.41 -15.35
C GLY A 65 -2.03 -13.21 -14.43
N ALA A 66 -3.25 -13.27 -14.97
CA ALA A 66 -4.48 -13.15 -14.19
C ALA A 66 -4.81 -14.43 -13.40
N ILE A 67 -4.57 -15.61 -13.99
CA ILE A 67 -4.99 -16.91 -13.43
C ILE A 67 -4.02 -17.42 -12.35
N LEU A 68 -2.71 -17.31 -12.56
CA LEU A 68 -1.70 -17.89 -11.65
C LEU A 68 -1.82 -17.41 -10.20
N PRO A 69 -2.03 -16.11 -9.90
CA PRO A 69 -2.19 -15.65 -8.52
C PRO A 69 -3.43 -16.25 -7.84
N VAL A 70 -4.52 -16.42 -8.59
CA VAL A 70 -5.77 -17.00 -8.07
C VAL A 70 -5.57 -18.50 -7.78
N CYS A 71 -4.93 -19.23 -8.69
CA CYS A 71 -4.59 -20.64 -8.46
C CYS A 71 -3.68 -20.80 -7.24
N ALA A 72 -2.65 -19.96 -7.10
CA ALA A 72 -1.74 -19.98 -5.95
C ALA A 72 -2.48 -19.68 -4.63
N PHE A 73 -3.42 -18.73 -4.65
CA PHE A 73 -4.26 -18.43 -3.50
C PHE A 73 -5.14 -19.61 -3.09
N PHE A 74 -5.78 -20.29 -4.03
CA PHE A 74 -6.60 -21.47 -3.71
C PHE A 74 -5.76 -22.66 -3.26
N PHE A 75 -4.61 -22.89 -3.90
CA PHE A 75 -3.67 -23.94 -3.47
C PHE A 75 -3.19 -23.73 -2.03
N ASN A 76 -2.88 -22.47 -1.67
CA ASN A 76 -2.41 -22.10 -0.34
C ASN A 76 -3.50 -21.52 0.58
N HIS A 77 -4.79 -21.79 0.31
CA HIS A 77 -5.90 -21.07 0.93
C HIS A 77 -5.89 -21.15 2.47
N LYS A 78 -5.47 -22.30 3.02
CA LYS A 78 -5.40 -22.54 4.48
C LYS A 78 -4.44 -21.60 5.20
N GLU A 79 -3.36 -21.18 4.54
CA GLU A 79 -2.37 -20.25 5.09
C GLU A 79 -2.60 -18.81 4.61
N ALA A 80 -3.15 -18.64 3.40
CA ALA A 80 -3.45 -17.33 2.84
C ALA A 80 -4.61 -16.63 3.57
N THR A 81 -5.48 -17.39 4.24
CA THR A 81 -6.54 -16.82 5.08
C THR A 81 -6.85 -17.70 6.28
N ARG A 82 -7.09 -17.05 7.43
CA ARG A 82 -7.56 -17.70 8.66
C ARG A 82 -9.08 -17.56 8.85
N VAL A 83 -9.80 -17.07 7.83
CA VAL A 83 -11.26 -16.83 7.85
C VAL A 83 -12.06 -18.06 8.28
N GLN A 84 -11.65 -19.27 7.89
CA GLN A 84 -12.35 -20.50 8.26
C GLN A 84 -12.35 -20.77 9.78
N TRP A 85 -11.37 -20.24 10.51
CA TRP A 85 -11.22 -20.43 11.95
C TRP A 85 -11.83 -19.28 12.75
N THR A 86 -11.72 -18.05 12.24
CA THR A 86 -12.18 -16.84 12.92
C THR A 86 -12.79 -15.83 11.93
N PRO A 87 -14.02 -16.08 11.43
CA PRO A 87 -14.69 -15.15 10.50
C PRO A 87 -14.80 -13.70 11.01
N PRO A 88 -15.14 -13.42 12.28
CA PRO A 88 -15.30 -12.04 12.76
C PRO A 88 -13.96 -11.31 13.03
N LEU A 89 -12.83 -11.92 12.66
CA LEU A 89 -11.52 -11.32 12.83
C LEU A 89 -11.39 -10.07 11.94
N ARG A 90 -10.90 -8.96 12.50
CA ARG A 90 -10.83 -7.64 11.84
C ARG A 90 -10.05 -7.67 10.52
N GLU A 91 -9.01 -8.50 10.50
CA GLU A 91 -8.17 -8.83 9.36
C GLU A 91 -8.99 -9.38 8.18
N SER A 92 -10.00 -10.21 8.45
CA SER A 92 -10.90 -10.80 7.45
C SER A 92 -11.69 -9.75 6.67
N PHE A 93 -11.97 -8.60 7.29
CA PHE A 93 -12.66 -7.48 6.65
C PHE A 93 -11.71 -6.59 5.84
N SER A 94 -10.46 -6.45 6.29
CA SER A 94 -9.52 -5.47 5.74
C SER A 94 -8.63 -6.03 4.63
N TYR A 95 -8.23 -7.31 4.74
CA TYR A 95 -7.30 -7.93 3.80
C TYR A 95 -7.79 -7.90 2.34
N PRO A 96 -9.08 -8.14 2.02
CA PRO A 96 -9.56 -8.04 0.64
C PRO A 96 -9.42 -6.64 0.04
N PHE A 97 -9.67 -5.59 0.82
CA PHE A 97 -9.41 -4.21 0.40
C PHE A 97 -7.92 -3.94 0.22
N PHE A 98 -7.06 -4.55 1.04
CA PHE A 98 -5.60 -4.43 0.89
C PHE A 98 -5.14 -5.02 -0.45
N VAL A 99 -5.66 -6.18 -0.86
CA VAL A 99 -5.34 -6.78 -2.17
C VAL A 99 -5.77 -5.87 -3.32
N VAL A 100 -7.00 -5.34 -3.29
CA VAL A 100 -7.47 -4.39 -4.32
C VAL A 100 -6.68 -3.07 -4.28
N GLN A 101 -6.29 -2.63 -3.09
CA GLN A 101 -5.42 -1.47 -2.91
C GLN A 101 -4.04 -1.69 -3.55
N GLN A 102 -3.47 -2.90 -3.52
CA GLN A 102 -2.25 -3.21 -4.28
C GLN A 102 -2.47 -3.11 -5.79
N THR A 103 -3.62 -3.56 -6.30
CA THR A 103 -3.99 -3.38 -7.71
C THR A 103 -4.06 -1.89 -8.08
N ALA A 104 -4.72 -1.08 -7.24
CA ALA A 104 -4.80 0.36 -7.44
C ALA A 104 -3.42 1.03 -7.40
N LEU A 105 -2.53 0.60 -6.50
CA LEU A 105 -1.13 1.06 -6.44
C LEU A 105 -0.42 0.84 -7.77
N LEU A 106 -0.50 -0.37 -8.33
CA LEU A 106 0.11 -0.70 -9.62
C LEU A 106 -0.48 0.15 -10.75
N TRP A 107 -1.79 0.38 -10.72
CA TRP A 107 -2.47 1.21 -11.70
C TRP A 107 -2.04 2.68 -11.63
N LEU A 108 -1.82 3.23 -10.43
CA LEU A 108 -1.28 4.59 -10.24
C LEU A 108 0.19 4.69 -10.69
N LEU A 109 1.01 3.67 -10.44
CA LEU A 109 2.39 3.63 -10.92
C LEU A 109 2.46 3.60 -12.46
N LYS A 110 1.55 2.88 -13.12
CA LYS A 110 1.46 2.78 -14.59
C LYS A 110 0.74 3.98 -15.23
N ASP A 111 0.15 4.86 -14.42
CA ASP A 111 -0.70 5.93 -14.94
C ASP A 111 0.09 6.92 -15.81
N SER A 112 -0.33 7.03 -17.07
CA SER A 112 0.15 8.05 -18.02
C SER A 112 -0.87 9.19 -18.21
N SER A 113 -1.91 9.24 -17.37
CA SER A 113 -2.99 10.22 -17.53
C SER A 113 -2.45 11.65 -17.52
N ARG A 114 -2.81 12.38 -18.59
CA ARG A 114 -2.37 13.76 -18.84
C ARG A 114 -3.26 14.79 -18.16
N THR A 115 -4.48 14.40 -17.75
CA THR A 115 -5.46 15.31 -17.13
C THR A 115 -5.39 15.25 -15.61
N ARG A 116 -5.27 16.42 -14.97
CA ARG A 116 -5.31 16.57 -13.51
C ARG A 116 -6.55 15.94 -12.85
N PRO A 117 -7.80 16.12 -13.33
CA PRO A 117 -8.98 15.59 -12.65
C PRO A 117 -8.99 14.06 -12.58
N LEU A 118 -8.60 13.39 -13.67
CA LEU A 118 -8.55 11.92 -13.68
C LEU A 118 -7.52 11.42 -12.66
N ARG A 119 -6.33 12.03 -12.59
CA ARG A 119 -5.32 11.66 -11.58
C ARG A 119 -5.82 11.83 -10.15
N LEU A 120 -6.52 12.94 -9.85
CA LEU A 120 -7.12 13.17 -8.53
C LEU A 120 -8.17 12.13 -8.19
N LEU A 121 -9.01 11.72 -9.13
CA LEU A 121 -9.99 10.65 -8.93
C LEU A 121 -9.31 9.31 -8.57
N LYS A 122 -8.20 8.97 -9.25
CA LYS A 122 -7.42 7.76 -8.91
C LYS A 122 -6.85 7.84 -7.50
N CYS A 123 -6.32 8.99 -7.11
CA CYS A 123 -5.79 9.23 -5.76
C CYS A 123 -6.89 9.14 -4.70
N LEU A 124 -8.07 9.70 -4.95
CA LEU A 124 -9.22 9.60 -4.07
C LEU A 124 -9.64 8.14 -3.88
N LEU A 125 -9.78 7.38 -4.96
CA LEU A 125 -10.10 5.95 -4.90
C LEU A 125 -9.05 5.18 -4.08
N PHE A 126 -7.77 5.50 -4.29
CA PHE A 126 -6.68 4.90 -3.55
C PHE A 126 -6.74 5.23 -2.04
N ILE A 127 -7.04 6.47 -1.67
CA ILE A 127 -7.24 6.88 -0.27
C ILE A 127 -8.42 6.15 0.37
N LEU A 128 -9.55 6.02 -0.33
CA LEU A 128 -10.72 5.28 0.17
C LEU A 128 -10.40 3.81 0.42
N LEU A 129 -9.65 3.17 -0.48
CA LEU A 129 -9.18 1.80 -0.30
C LEU A 129 -8.22 1.68 0.91
N LEU A 130 -7.30 2.63 1.08
CA LEU A 130 -6.42 2.67 2.25
C LEU A 130 -7.20 2.84 3.56
N LEU A 131 -8.25 3.65 3.59
CA LEU A 131 -9.14 3.78 4.75
C LEU A 131 -9.89 2.48 5.04
N ALA A 132 -10.40 1.80 4.01
CA ALA A 132 -11.04 0.50 4.15
C ALA A 132 -10.11 -0.59 4.72
N VAL A 133 -8.79 -0.43 4.53
CA VAL A 133 -7.77 -1.29 5.16
C VAL A 133 -7.48 -0.86 6.60
N GLN A 134 -7.27 0.42 6.86
CA GLN A 134 -6.78 0.91 8.15
C GLN A 134 -7.85 0.97 9.25
N LEU A 135 -9.10 1.26 8.90
CA LEU A 135 -10.16 1.43 9.89
C LEU A 135 -10.51 0.14 10.63
N PRO A 136 -10.70 -1.01 9.95
CA PRO A 136 -11.02 -2.23 10.67
C PRO A 136 -9.75 -2.88 11.24
N TRP A 137 -8.60 -2.79 10.57
CA TRP A 137 -7.38 -3.48 10.99
C TRP A 137 -6.38 -2.58 11.73
N GLN A 138 -6.43 -2.64 13.06
CA GLN A 138 -5.57 -1.86 13.96
C GLN A 138 -4.07 -1.96 13.66
N PHE A 139 -3.58 -3.11 13.20
CA PHE A 139 -2.17 -3.37 12.91
C PHE A 139 -1.82 -3.29 11.42
N SER A 140 -2.70 -2.71 10.60
CA SER A 140 -2.48 -2.54 9.15
C SER A 140 -1.18 -1.79 8.82
N GLN A 141 -0.67 -1.01 9.77
CA GLN A 141 0.56 -0.24 9.65
C GLN A 141 1.78 -1.10 9.33
N PHE A 142 1.82 -2.35 9.80
CA PHE A 142 2.90 -3.27 9.43
C PHE A 142 2.84 -3.65 7.95
N ALA A 143 1.64 -3.95 7.43
CA ALA A 143 1.45 -4.26 6.01
C ALA A 143 1.68 -3.04 5.11
N LEU A 144 1.29 -1.85 5.55
CA LEU A 144 1.55 -0.61 4.80
C LEU A 144 3.00 -0.16 4.88
N LEU A 145 3.70 -0.47 5.98
CA LEU A 145 5.14 -0.24 6.10
C LEU A 145 5.93 -1.13 5.13
N THR A 146 5.55 -2.41 4.96
CA THR A 146 6.21 -3.27 3.96
C THR A 146 5.96 -2.80 2.53
N GLN A 147 4.76 -2.27 2.25
CA GLN A 147 4.48 -1.59 0.97
C GLN A 147 5.35 -0.34 0.78
N LEU A 148 5.50 0.50 1.82
CA LEU A 148 6.38 1.66 1.75
C LEU A 148 7.84 1.23 1.51
N ALA A 149 8.30 0.20 2.22
CA ALA A 149 9.65 -0.33 2.06
C ALA A 149 9.89 -0.89 0.64
N SER A 150 8.91 -1.56 0.03
CA SER A 150 9.05 -2.08 -1.34
C SER A 150 9.10 -0.95 -2.37
N LEU A 151 8.28 0.10 -2.21
CA LEU A 151 8.33 1.30 -3.04
C LEU A 151 9.68 2.03 -2.92
N LEU A 152 10.21 2.16 -1.71
CA LEU A 152 11.53 2.75 -1.46
C LEU A 152 12.66 1.87 -2.00
N GLY A 153 12.53 0.54 -1.93
CA GLY A 153 13.46 -0.40 -2.55
C GLY A 153 13.48 -0.25 -4.07
N ALA A 154 12.32 -0.15 -4.71
CA ALA A 154 12.22 0.12 -6.15
C ALA A 154 12.85 1.47 -6.52
N TYR A 155 12.62 2.50 -5.72
CA TYR A 155 13.28 3.80 -5.86
C TYR A 155 14.80 3.68 -5.75
N ALA A 156 15.32 3.00 -4.73
CA ALA A 156 16.76 2.79 -4.55
C ALA A 156 17.38 2.02 -5.73
N ILE A 157 16.72 0.99 -6.26
CA ILE A 157 17.18 0.27 -7.45
C ILE A 157 17.23 1.20 -8.66
N GLY A 158 16.19 2.03 -8.85
CA GLY A 158 16.16 3.03 -9.92
C GLY A 158 17.32 4.02 -9.84
N LEU A 159 17.72 4.40 -8.62
CA LEU A 159 18.87 5.27 -8.37
C LEU A 159 20.23 4.59 -8.57
N LEU A 160 20.34 3.32 -8.20
CA LEU A 160 21.58 2.55 -8.33
C LEU A 160 21.85 2.10 -9.76
N SER A 161 20.82 2.10 -10.62
CA SER A 161 20.94 1.72 -12.02
C SER A 161 22.00 2.56 -12.74
N ARG A 162 23.06 1.90 -13.21
CA ARG A 162 24.26 2.53 -13.79
C ARG A 162 24.12 2.89 -15.27
N ALA A 163 22.93 2.74 -15.84
CA ALA A 163 22.69 3.03 -17.25
C ALA A 163 22.98 4.51 -17.53
N PRO A 164 23.75 4.85 -18.59
CA PRO A 164 23.88 6.23 -19.01
C PRO A 164 22.47 6.75 -19.24
N LEU A 165 22.09 7.76 -18.46
CA LEU A 165 20.71 8.21 -18.39
C LEU A 165 20.39 9.00 -19.65
N SER A 166 20.05 8.28 -20.72
CA SER A 166 19.53 8.88 -21.94
C SER A 166 18.30 9.73 -21.58
N THR A 167 18.08 10.81 -22.32
CA THR A 167 16.93 11.71 -22.09
C THR A 167 15.56 11.02 -21.98
N PRO A 168 15.27 9.86 -22.63
CA PRO A 168 14.05 9.10 -22.36
C PRO A 168 14.05 8.38 -21.00
N LEU A 169 15.17 7.78 -20.58
CA LEU A 169 15.25 7.05 -19.30
C LEU A 169 15.11 8.01 -18.11
N LEU A 170 15.72 9.19 -18.21
CA LEU A 170 15.57 10.27 -17.22
C LEU A 170 14.10 10.71 -17.08
N ARG A 171 13.39 10.85 -18.20
CA ARG A 171 11.96 11.22 -18.21
C ARG A 171 11.08 10.13 -17.59
N LEU A 172 11.37 8.86 -17.87
CA LEU A 172 10.68 7.74 -17.23
C LEU A 172 10.92 7.71 -15.72
N PHE A 173 12.16 7.92 -15.30
CA PHE A 173 12.50 7.98 -13.89
C PHE A 173 11.84 9.18 -13.18
N SER A 174 11.82 10.36 -13.80
CA SER A 174 11.09 11.53 -13.29
C SER A 174 9.58 11.28 -13.17
N ALA A 175 8.97 10.62 -14.16
CA ALA A 175 7.57 10.21 -14.08
C ALA A 175 7.35 9.25 -12.90
N PHE A 176 8.21 8.23 -12.73
CA PHE A 176 8.14 7.30 -11.60
C PHE A 176 8.24 8.03 -10.25
N VAL A 177 9.21 8.93 -10.07
CA VAL A 177 9.38 9.72 -8.83
C VAL A 177 8.14 10.56 -8.53
N THR A 178 7.51 11.14 -9.56
CA THR A 178 6.26 11.91 -9.38
C THR A 178 5.11 11.02 -8.91
N ARG A 179 4.97 9.80 -9.48
CA ARG A 179 3.94 8.85 -9.04
C ARG A 179 4.20 8.31 -7.63
N LEU A 180 5.46 8.09 -7.30
CA LEU A 180 5.88 7.69 -5.97
C LEU A 180 5.51 8.77 -4.92
N GLU A 181 5.74 10.04 -5.23
CA GLU A 181 5.32 11.17 -4.37
C GLU A 181 3.80 11.16 -4.16
N ASP A 182 3.00 11.05 -5.23
CA ASP A 182 1.53 10.99 -5.16
C ASP A 182 1.07 9.82 -4.25
N LEU A 183 1.69 8.65 -4.39
CA LEU A 183 1.36 7.44 -3.60
C LEU A 183 1.69 7.60 -2.11
N VAL A 184 2.87 8.11 -1.80
CA VAL A 184 3.31 8.37 -0.41
C VAL A 184 2.45 9.46 0.23
N PHE A 185 2.11 10.50 -0.53
CA PHE A 185 1.20 11.54 -0.09
C PHE A 185 -0.21 10.99 0.22
N CYS A 186 -0.78 10.18 -0.67
CA CYS A 186 -2.07 9.54 -0.43
C CYS A 186 -2.06 8.65 0.83
N GLN A 187 -0.98 7.91 1.05
CA GLN A 187 -0.79 7.11 2.26
C GLN A 187 -0.78 7.98 3.52
N LEU A 188 -0.12 9.14 3.48
CA LEU A 188 -0.07 10.07 4.62
C LEU A 188 -1.45 10.65 4.91
N VAL A 189 -2.16 11.09 3.86
CA VAL A 189 -3.53 11.60 3.99
C VAL A 189 -4.45 10.53 4.58
N ALA A 190 -4.41 9.29 4.07
CA ALA A 190 -5.24 8.20 4.57
C ALA A 190 -4.93 7.90 6.05
N LEU A 191 -3.66 7.89 6.45
CA LEU A 191 -3.25 7.66 7.84
C LEU A 191 -3.78 8.75 8.78
N LEU A 192 -3.70 10.02 8.38
CA LEU A 192 -4.23 11.14 9.17
C LEU A 192 -5.76 11.11 9.26
N LEU A 193 -6.44 10.80 8.16
CA LEU A 193 -7.90 10.61 8.16
C LEU A 193 -8.31 9.44 9.06
N SER A 194 -7.58 8.33 9.01
CA SER A 194 -7.79 7.17 9.90
C SER A 194 -7.56 7.53 11.36
N PHE A 195 -6.53 8.31 11.68
CA PHE A 195 -6.28 8.83 13.02
C PHE A 195 -7.47 9.65 13.56
N CYS A 196 -8.01 10.56 12.75
CA CYS A 196 -9.19 11.33 13.11
C CYS A 196 -10.43 10.43 13.29
N ALA A 197 -10.66 9.51 12.37
CA ALA A 197 -11.81 8.59 12.40
C ALA A 197 -11.75 7.60 13.57
N GLN A 198 -10.57 7.25 14.05
CA GLN A 198 -10.34 6.40 15.23
C GLN A 198 -10.19 7.22 16.52
N PHE A 199 -10.76 8.44 16.57
CA PHE A 199 -10.79 9.30 17.74
C PHE A 199 -9.41 9.58 18.37
N GLY A 200 -8.40 9.78 17.53
CA GLY A 200 -7.06 10.12 17.98
C GLY A 200 -6.24 8.93 18.48
N ASN A 201 -6.42 7.75 17.88
CA ASN A 201 -5.66 6.55 18.21
C ASN A 201 -4.14 6.78 18.11
N ARG A 202 -3.49 6.94 19.27
CA ARG A 202 -2.06 7.26 19.39
C ARG A 202 -1.15 6.18 18.80
N LEU A 203 -1.60 4.94 18.78
CA LEU A 203 -0.86 3.82 18.19
C LEU A 203 -0.54 4.10 16.71
N LEU A 204 -1.42 4.84 16.02
CA LEU A 204 -1.20 5.17 14.62
C LEU A 204 0.04 6.07 14.43
N LEU A 205 0.17 7.10 15.26
CA LEU A 205 1.26 8.09 15.17
C LEU A 205 2.57 7.58 15.78
N LEU A 206 2.50 6.71 16.79
CA LEU A 206 3.68 6.11 17.44
C LEU A 206 4.31 4.97 16.63
N SER A 207 3.60 4.44 15.63
CA SER A 207 4.13 3.41 14.75
C SER A 207 5.35 3.90 13.96
N LEU A 208 6.26 2.99 13.59
CA LEU A 208 7.38 3.29 12.68
C LEU A 208 6.91 3.77 11.29
N TYR A 209 5.68 3.44 10.91
CA TYR A 209 5.11 3.78 9.61
C TYR A 209 4.96 5.29 9.42
N PHE A 210 4.36 6.00 10.39
CA PHE A 210 4.14 7.46 10.32
C PHE A 210 5.40 8.30 10.08
N PRO A 211 6.46 8.19 10.91
CA PRO A 211 7.66 9.00 10.77
C PRO A 211 8.41 8.66 9.48
N LEU A 212 8.49 7.37 9.08
CA LEU A 212 9.10 6.97 7.80
C LEU A 212 8.31 7.48 6.58
N LEU A 213 7.00 7.64 6.70
CA LEU A 213 6.16 8.17 5.63
C LEU A 213 6.41 9.66 5.41
N ILE A 214 6.50 10.45 6.49
CA ILE A 214 6.92 11.86 6.41
C ILE A 214 8.35 11.95 5.87
N GLY A 215 9.23 11.09 6.39
CA GLY A 215 10.63 11.05 6.04
C GLY A 215 10.85 10.82 4.54
N SER A 216 10.22 9.78 4.03
CA SER A 216 10.25 9.43 2.61
C SER A 216 9.63 10.51 1.73
N LEU A 217 8.47 11.08 2.12
CA LEU A 217 7.82 12.14 1.35
C LEU A 217 8.74 13.36 1.18
N ALA A 218 9.32 13.85 2.27
CA ALA A 218 10.23 15.00 2.23
C ALA A 218 11.47 14.72 1.37
N GLY A 219 12.07 13.52 1.51
CA GLY A 219 13.21 13.10 0.70
C GLY A 219 12.89 13.01 -0.80
N ILE A 220 11.75 12.43 -1.15
CA ILE A 220 11.27 12.31 -2.54
C ILE A 220 10.99 13.70 -3.14
N MET A 221 10.30 14.58 -2.40
CA MET A 221 10.00 15.95 -2.86
C MET A 221 11.27 16.76 -3.11
N TRP A 222 12.26 16.65 -2.22
CA TRP A 222 13.55 17.30 -2.39
C TRP A 222 14.29 16.78 -3.62
N HIS A 223 14.35 15.46 -3.78
CA HIS A 223 15.00 14.83 -4.92
C HIS A 223 14.33 15.20 -6.25
N ARG A 224 13.00 15.20 -6.29
CA ARG A 224 12.22 15.61 -7.47
C ARG A 224 12.56 17.02 -7.92
N ARG A 225 12.64 17.99 -7.00
CA ARG A 225 13.01 19.38 -7.33
C ARG A 225 14.38 19.47 -7.99
N ARG A 226 15.34 18.66 -7.52
CA ARG A 226 16.68 18.57 -8.13
C ARG A 226 16.63 17.93 -9.52
N LEU A 227 15.86 16.85 -9.67
CA LEU A 227 15.67 16.16 -10.94
C LEU A 227 15.06 17.08 -12.01
N ASP A 228 13.99 17.80 -11.64
CA ASP A 228 13.31 18.75 -12.52
C ASP A 228 14.24 19.91 -12.94
N SER A 229 15.12 20.33 -12.03
CA SER A 229 16.11 21.37 -12.33
C SER A 229 17.18 20.87 -13.31
N ALA A 230 17.69 19.65 -13.12
CA ALA A 230 18.66 19.03 -14.03
C ALA A 230 18.09 18.81 -15.44
N ILE A 231 16.81 18.40 -15.53
CA ILE A 231 16.10 18.25 -16.82
C ILE A 231 15.99 19.59 -17.54
N ARG A 232 15.63 20.68 -16.83
CA ARG A 232 15.48 22.02 -17.42
C ARG A 232 16.80 22.59 -17.93
N THR A 233 17.91 22.35 -17.23
CA THR A 233 19.21 22.95 -17.57
C THR A 233 19.95 22.22 -18.70
N HIS A 234 19.37 21.16 -19.30
CA HIS A 234 20.00 20.33 -20.34
C HIS A 234 21.45 19.93 -20.01
N SER A 235 21.77 19.80 -18.71
CA SER A 235 23.15 19.59 -18.28
C SER A 235 23.61 18.20 -18.77
N PRO A 236 24.62 18.10 -19.66
CA PRO A 236 25.00 16.84 -20.30
C PRO A 236 25.63 15.84 -19.33
N LEU A 237 26.06 16.31 -18.15
CA LEU A 237 26.41 15.48 -17.02
C LEU A 237 25.56 15.86 -15.82
N TRP A 238 24.47 15.13 -15.61
CA TRP A 238 24.03 14.88 -14.24
C TRP A 238 25.14 14.05 -13.57
N SER A 239 26.14 14.74 -13.03
CA SER A 239 27.34 14.11 -12.45
C SER A 239 26.98 13.31 -11.21
N ARG A 240 27.29 12.02 -11.29
CA ARG A 240 27.15 10.98 -10.26
C ARG A 240 27.79 11.36 -8.91
N SER A 241 28.73 12.32 -8.87
CA SER A 241 29.37 12.77 -7.63
C SER A 241 28.43 13.52 -6.67
N ARG A 242 27.39 14.21 -7.18
CA ARG A 242 26.36 14.85 -6.33
C ARG A 242 25.30 13.88 -5.80
N PHE A 243 25.31 12.63 -6.28
CA PHE A 243 24.29 11.63 -5.98
C PHE A 243 24.63 10.77 -4.75
N GLY A 244 25.92 10.45 -4.54
CA GLY A 244 26.38 9.72 -3.36
C GLY A 244 26.00 10.40 -2.06
N GLU A 245 26.12 11.73 -2.01
CA GLU A 245 25.66 12.53 -0.86
C GLU A 245 24.13 12.53 -0.73
N SER A 246 23.38 12.61 -1.83
CA SER A 246 21.90 12.64 -1.78
C SER A 246 21.28 11.30 -1.33
N LEU A 247 21.88 10.16 -1.70
CA LEU A 247 21.45 8.84 -1.22
C LEU A 247 21.82 8.63 0.26
N LEU A 248 23.02 9.08 0.65
CA LEU A 248 23.44 9.11 2.04
C LEU A 248 22.55 10.04 2.86
N ASP A 249 22.12 11.19 2.35
CA ASP A 249 21.21 12.12 3.03
C ASP A 249 19.82 11.51 3.23
N VAL A 250 19.28 10.81 2.22
CA VAL A 250 17.98 10.12 2.33
C VAL A 250 18.08 8.93 3.28
N LEU A 251 19.16 8.15 3.23
CA LEU A 251 19.43 7.06 4.19
C LEU A 251 19.65 7.61 5.60
N TYR A 252 20.45 8.66 5.76
CA TYR A 252 20.68 9.34 7.04
C TYR A 252 19.39 9.91 7.60
N PHE A 253 18.52 10.48 6.76
CA PHE A 253 17.24 11.00 7.19
C PHE A 253 16.29 9.87 7.61
N LEU A 254 16.18 8.80 6.83
CA LEU A 254 15.38 7.61 7.19
C LEU A 254 15.91 6.95 8.48
N VAL A 255 17.24 6.87 8.63
CA VAL A 255 17.92 6.33 9.81
C VAL A 255 17.76 7.25 11.03
N ALA A 256 17.90 8.57 10.87
CA ALA A 256 17.71 9.55 11.94
C ALA A 256 16.24 9.57 12.42
N VAL A 257 15.30 9.48 11.49
CA VAL A 257 13.86 9.37 11.78
C VAL A 257 13.55 8.04 12.49
N PHE A 258 14.18 6.93 12.08
CA PHE A 258 14.08 5.63 12.75
C PHE A 258 14.63 5.71 14.18
N PHE A 259 15.84 6.23 14.39
CA PHE A 259 16.44 6.37 15.72
C PHE A 259 15.66 7.33 16.62
N PHE A 260 15.15 8.45 16.10
CA PHE A 260 14.31 9.39 16.86
C PHE A 260 13.00 8.73 17.32
N SER A 261 12.38 7.93 16.45
CA SER A 261 11.12 7.24 16.77
C SER A 261 11.32 6.11 17.78
N VAL A 262 12.41 5.35 17.65
CA VAL A 262 12.77 4.28 18.59
C VAL A 262 13.13 4.86 19.97
N THR A 263 13.95 5.91 20.02
CA THR A 263 14.36 6.54 21.30
C THR A 263 13.20 7.18 22.04
N HIS A 264 12.28 7.84 21.34
CA HIS A 264 11.07 8.39 21.96
C HIS A 264 10.15 7.29 22.49
N SER A 265 9.95 6.20 21.74
CA SER A 265 9.13 5.06 22.18
C SER A 265 9.71 4.34 23.40
N LEU A 266 11.05 4.21 23.48
CA LEU A 266 11.74 3.66 24.65
C LEU A 266 11.62 4.56 25.88
N SER A 267 11.70 5.90 25.70
CA SER A 267 11.54 6.84 26.80
C SER A 267 10.14 6.80 27.42
N SER A 268 9.10 6.61 26.62
CA SER A 268 7.71 6.52 27.09
C SER A 268 7.34 5.18 27.74
N SER A 269 8.16 4.13 27.56
CA SER A 269 7.98 2.83 28.22
C SER A 269 8.75 2.71 29.54
N LEU A 270 9.62 3.67 29.84
CA LEU A 270 10.43 3.74 31.07
C LEU A 270 9.89 4.74 32.10
N SER A 271 8.78 5.42 31.78
CA SER A 271 8.01 6.33 32.65
C SER A 271 6.63 5.76 32.93
#